data_AF-A0A9D6L5F1-F1
#
_entry.id   AF-A0A9D6L5F1-F1
#
_cell.length_a   1.000
_cell.length_b   1.000
_cell.length_c   1.000
_cell.angle_alpha   90.00
_cell.angle_beta   90.00
_cell.angle_gamma   90.00
#
_symmetry.space_group_name_H-M   'P 1'
#
loop_
_entity.id
_entity.type
_entity.pdbx_description
1 polymer ?
#
loop_
_entity_poly.entity_id
_entity_poly.type
_entity_poly.pdbx_seq_one_letter_code
_entity_poly.pdbx_strand_id
1 'polypeptide(L)'
;MLTRPSDIGLSSPAGLEQGRFRVSTDAHGNRTVVNGLNNAGLFRNVQKTTPKLDAQLAALPARQLLTQHASGPIAFDDFKTIVQTLVAGSQQ
;
A
#
# COMPACT_ATOMS: atom_id res chain seq x y z
N MET A 1 17.51 11.69 1.74
CA MET A 1 18.75 11.37 1.01
C MET A 1 18.42 10.72 -0.32
N LEU A 2 19.39 10.46 -1.19
CA LEU A 2 19.25 9.74 -2.46
C LEU A 2 20.15 8.50 -2.40
N THR A 3 19.73 7.37 -2.99
CA THR A 3 20.56 6.16 -3.12
C THR A 3 21.71 6.43 -4.10
N ARG A 4 22.78 5.61 -4.06
CA ARG A 4 23.84 5.70 -5.07
C ARG A 4 23.23 5.55 -6.48
N PRO A 5 23.58 6.40 -7.45
CA PRO A 5 23.15 6.24 -8.83
C PRO A 5 23.54 4.88 -9.41
N SER A 6 22.71 4.31 -10.28
CA SER A 6 23.02 3.13 -11.09
C SER A 6 24.12 3.43 -12.11
N ASP A 7 24.65 2.39 -12.77
CA ASP A 7 25.71 2.51 -13.79
C ASP A 7 25.30 3.34 -15.03
N ILE A 8 24.00 3.62 -15.19
CA ILE A 8 23.45 4.49 -16.23
C ILE A 8 23.02 5.87 -15.69
N GLY A 9 23.40 6.22 -14.46
CA GLY A 9 23.19 7.55 -13.88
C GLY A 9 21.83 7.79 -13.20
N LEU A 10 21.05 6.74 -12.89
CA LEU A 10 19.75 6.89 -12.23
C LEU A 10 19.85 6.68 -10.71
N SER A 11 19.36 7.62 -9.92
CA SER A 11 19.34 7.54 -8.45
C SER A 11 17.91 7.71 -7.92
N SER A 12 17.60 7.09 -6.77
CA SER A 12 16.26 7.13 -6.16
C SER A 12 16.29 7.87 -4.81
N PRO A 13 15.27 8.64 -4.42
CA PRO A 13 15.23 9.27 -3.10
C PRO A 13 15.21 8.24 -1.96
N ALA A 14 16.32 8.07 -1.24
CA ALA A 14 16.38 7.40 0.06
C ALA A 14 15.91 8.34 1.19
N GLY A 15 14.60 8.40 1.44
CA GLY A 15 13.98 9.23 2.49
C GLY A 15 13.64 8.47 3.78
N LEU A 16 13.40 9.21 4.87
CA LEU A 16 12.83 8.64 6.10
C LEU A 16 11.47 8.00 5.76
N GLU A 17 11.29 6.72 6.10
CA GLU A 17 10.05 5.97 5.93
C GLU A 17 9.62 5.61 4.49
N GLN A 18 10.45 5.81 3.46
CA GLN A 18 10.09 5.39 2.10
C GLN A 18 9.90 3.87 2.02
N GLY A 19 8.73 3.44 1.56
CA GLY A 19 8.37 2.02 1.45
C GLY A 19 8.23 1.30 2.80
N ARG A 20 8.36 2.01 3.92
CA ARG A 20 8.30 1.42 5.26
C ARG A 20 6.88 1.49 5.79
N PHE A 21 6.44 0.36 6.31
CA PHE A 21 5.22 0.23 7.09
C PHE A 21 5.58 -0.25 8.49
N ARG A 22 4.99 0.37 9.50
CA ARG A 22 5.09 -0.04 10.89
C ARG A 22 3.88 -0.91 11.21
N VAL A 23 4.14 -2.07 11.80
CA VAL A 23 3.11 -2.93 12.39
C VAL A 23 3.07 -2.66 13.89
N SER A 24 1.88 -2.41 14.42
CA SER A 24 1.64 -2.20 15.86
C SER A 24 0.61 -3.22 16.34
N THR A 25 0.75 -3.68 17.58
CA THR A 25 -0.27 -4.48 18.25
C THR A 25 -0.95 -3.61 19.30
N ASP A 26 -2.27 -3.60 19.35
CA ASP A 26 -3.03 -2.90 20.38
C ASP A 26 -3.14 -3.72 21.69
N ALA A 27 -3.77 -3.14 22.73
CA ALA A 27 -3.96 -3.79 24.03
C ALA A 27 -4.88 -5.04 23.98
N HIS A 28 -5.63 -5.21 22.89
CA HIS A 28 -6.51 -6.37 22.66
C HIS A 28 -5.84 -7.43 21.76
N GLY A 29 -4.60 -7.21 21.33
CA GLY A 29 -3.86 -8.14 20.47
C GLY A 29 -4.09 -7.91 18.97
N ASN A 30 -4.85 -6.90 18.56
CA ASN A 30 -5.10 -6.63 17.14
C ASN A 30 -3.87 -5.98 16.50
N ARG A 31 -3.47 -6.50 15.34
CA ARG A 31 -2.33 -5.98 14.58
C ARG A 31 -2.81 -4.97 13.54
N THR A 32 -2.20 -3.80 13.53
CA THR A 32 -2.49 -2.73 12.57
C THR A 32 -1.23 -2.25 11.87
N VAL A 33 -1.40 -1.67 10.68
CA VAL A 33 -0.34 -1.25 9.77
C VAL A 33 -0.50 0.22 9.43
N VAL A 34 0.59 0.99 9.54
CA VAL A 34 0.66 2.41 9.15
C VAL A 34 1.98 2.74 8.45
N ASN A 35 1.97 3.63 7.45
CA ASN A 35 3.19 4.27 6.94
C ASN A 35 3.49 5.60 7.67
N GLY A 36 4.58 6.28 7.27
CA GLY A 36 4.98 7.57 7.86
C GLY A 36 3.97 8.71 7.72
N LEU A 37 2.92 8.56 6.90
CA LEU A 37 1.82 9.50 6.72
C LEU A 37 0.49 8.95 7.25
N ASN A 38 0.53 7.94 8.14
CA ASN A 38 -0.67 7.29 8.69
C ASN A 38 -1.63 6.79 7.60
N ASN A 39 -1.08 6.23 6.52
CA ASN A 39 -1.79 5.74 5.32
C ASN A 39 -2.64 6.79 4.60
N ALA A 40 -2.45 8.10 4.87
CA ALA A 40 -3.21 9.14 4.22
C ALA A 40 -3.07 9.08 2.69
N GLY A 41 -4.18 8.80 2.00
CA GLY A 41 -4.21 8.70 0.54
C GLY A 41 -3.39 7.55 -0.03
N LEU A 42 -3.07 6.52 0.77
CA LEU A 42 -2.25 5.37 0.37
C LEU A 42 -2.80 4.66 -0.87
N PHE A 43 -4.13 4.54 -0.96
CA PHE A 43 -4.81 3.86 -2.07
C PHE A 43 -5.47 4.81 -3.07
N ARG A 44 -5.17 6.11 -2.99
CA ARG A 44 -5.75 7.10 -3.89
C ARG A 44 -5.32 6.80 -5.33
N ASN A 45 -6.29 6.79 -6.24
CA ASN A 45 -6.10 6.49 -7.67
C ASN A 45 -5.61 5.07 -7.98
N VAL A 46 -5.63 4.12 -7.04
CA VAL A 46 -5.21 2.74 -7.33
C VAL A 46 -6.12 2.03 -8.35
N GLN A 47 -7.35 2.55 -8.54
CA GLN A 47 -8.34 2.13 -9.54
C GLN A 47 -8.15 2.80 -10.92
N LYS A 48 -7.02 3.48 -11.16
CA LYS A 48 -6.73 4.18 -12.42
C LYS A 48 -5.42 3.67 -13.05
N THR A 49 -4.97 2.48 -12.66
CA THR A 49 -3.64 2.00 -13.03
C THR A 49 -3.68 1.17 -14.30
N THR A 50 -4.39 0.04 -14.30
CA THR A 50 -4.46 -0.88 -15.45
C THR A 50 -5.85 -1.55 -15.51
N PRO A 51 -6.39 -1.85 -16.70
CA PRO A 51 -7.74 -2.45 -16.81
C PRO A 51 -7.92 -3.75 -16.02
N LYS A 52 -6.86 -4.58 -15.94
CA LYS A 52 -6.87 -5.85 -15.17
C LYS A 52 -6.86 -5.60 -13.66
N LEU A 53 -6.12 -4.60 -13.19
CA LEU A 53 -6.13 -4.23 -11.79
C LEU A 53 -7.46 -3.57 -11.43
N ASP A 54 -7.99 -2.70 -12.29
CA ASP A 54 -9.29 -2.06 -12.11
C ASP A 54 -10.42 -3.10 -12.02
N ALA A 55 -10.37 -4.16 -12.83
CA ALA A 55 -11.31 -5.28 -12.75
C ALA A 55 -11.21 -6.06 -11.42
N GLN A 56 -9.99 -6.30 -10.91
CA GLN A 56 -9.79 -6.98 -9.62
C GLN A 56 -10.19 -6.12 -8.43
N LEU A 57 -9.95 -4.81 -8.50
CA LEU A 57 -10.33 -3.85 -7.49
C LEU A 57 -11.82 -3.49 -7.53
N ALA A 58 -12.47 -3.66 -8.68
CA ALA A 58 -13.92 -3.49 -8.84
C ALA A 58 -14.72 -4.61 -8.16
N ALA A 59 -14.09 -5.75 -7.84
CA ALA A 59 -14.73 -6.77 -7.00
C ALA A 59 -15.11 -6.18 -5.63
N LEU A 60 -16.36 -6.41 -5.21
CA LEU A 60 -16.98 -5.76 -4.06
C LEU A 60 -16.15 -5.78 -2.76
N PRO A 61 -15.49 -6.91 -2.38
CA PRO A 61 -14.68 -6.94 -1.16
C PRO A 61 -13.47 -6.00 -1.22
N ALA A 62 -12.75 -5.98 -2.35
CA ALA A 62 -11.57 -5.15 -2.54
C ALA A 62 -11.93 -3.66 -2.56
N ARG A 63 -13.01 -3.30 -3.27
CA ARG A 63 -13.48 -1.91 -3.37
C ARG A 63 -13.89 -1.34 -2.02
N GLN A 64 -14.53 -2.17 -1.19
CA GLN A 64 -14.97 -1.78 0.14
C GLN A 64 -13.77 -1.56 1.08
N LEU A 65 -12.79 -2.47 1.08
CA LEU A 65 -11.56 -2.31 1.85
C LEU A 65 -10.79 -1.04 1.47
N LEU A 66 -10.65 -0.74 0.17
CA LEU A 66 -9.97 0.49 -0.28
C LEU A 66 -10.69 1.77 0.17
N THR A 67 -12.02 1.75 0.20
CA THR A 67 -12.84 2.91 0.61
C THR A 67 -12.82 3.08 2.13
N GLN A 68 -12.89 1.96 2.87
CA GLN A 68 -12.82 1.94 4.34
C GLN A 68 -11.45 2.41 4.86
N HIS A 69 -10.38 2.16 4.10
CA HIS A 69 -9.01 2.48 4.49
C HIS A 69 -8.40 3.69 3.74
N ALA A 70 -9.16 4.77 3.61
CA ALA A 70 -8.68 6.00 2.97
C ALA A 70 -7.56 6.72 3.77
N SER A 71 -7.53 6.51 5.08
CA SER A 71 -6.50 6.99 6.02
C SER A 71 -6.57 6.22 7.34
N GLY A 72 -5.52 6.29 8.15
CA GLY A 72 -5.46 5.66 9.47
C GLY A 72 -4.94 4.23 9.46
N PRO A 73 -4.83 3.60 10.64
CA PRO A 73 -4.37 2.23 10.78
C PRO A 73 -5.26 1.23 10.03
N ILE A 74 -4.64 0.30 9.32
CA ILE A 74 -5.32 -0.79 8.60
C ILE A 74 -5.05 -2.08 9.35
N ALA A 75 -6.05 -2.96 9.50
CA ALA A 75 -5.79 -4.27 10.09
C ALA A 75 -4.75 -5.04 9.26
N PHE A 76 -3.86 -5.77 9.92
CA PHE A 76 -2.72 -6.41 9.25
C PHE A 76 -3.14 -7.37 8.15
N ASP A 77 -4.19 -8.17 8.38
CA ASP A 77 -4.67 -9.14 7.41
C ASP A 77 -5.40 -8.48 6.22
N ASP A 78 -6.13 -7.39 6.46
CA ASP A 78 -6.74 -6.59 5.40
C ASP A 78 -5.67 -5.93 4.53
N PHE A 79 -4.64 -5.34 5.16
CA PHE A 79 -3.50 -4.75 4.45
C PHE A 79 -2.79 -5.79 3.59
N LYS A 80 -2.54 -6.98 4.13
CA LYS A 80 -1.91 -8.09 3.39
C LYS A 80 -2.75 -8.52 2.20
N THR A 81 -4.06 -8.67 2.39
CA THR A 81 -4.99 -9.04 1.32
C THR A 81 -4.96 -8.03 0.18
N ILE A 82 -5.06 -6.73 0.51
CA ILE A 82 -5.00 -5.65 -0.48
C ILE A 82 -3.68 -5.70 -1.26
N VAL A 83 -2.54 -5.78 -0.58
CA VAL A 83 -1.22 -5.82 -1.25
C VAL A 83 -1.10 -7.04 -2.16
N GLN A 84 -1.57 -8.22 -1.73
CA GLN A 84 -1.55 -9.42 -2.55
C GLN A 84 -2.42 -9.28 -3.81
N THR A 85 -3.61 -8.70 -3.71
CA THR A 85 -4.46 -8.41 -4.87
C THR A 85 -3.79 -7.41 -5.83
N LEU A 86 -3.16 -6.36 -5.29
CA LEU A 86 -2.45 -5.37 -6.10
C LEU A 86 -1.28 -6.01 -6.86
N VAL A 87 -0.48 -6.83 -6.19
CA VAL A 87 0.66 -7.54 -6.81
C VAL A 87 0.20 -8.53 -7.87
N ALA A 88 -0.86 -9.29 -7.60
CA ALA A 88 -1.44 -10.23 -8.57
C ALA A 88 -1.98 -9.51 -9.83
N GLY A 89 -2.49 -8.29 -9.67
CA GLY A 89 -2.94 -7.45 -10.79
C GLY A 89 -1.84 -6.67 -11.50
N SER A 90 -0.68 -6.46 -10.87
CA SER A 90 0.44 -5.70 -11.46
C SER A 90 1.47 -6.54 -12.21
N GLN A 91 1.57 -7.85 -11.93
CA GLN A 91 2.45 -8.74 -12.70
C GLN A 91 1.78 -9.16 -14.01
N GLN A 92 1.97 -8.35 -15.07
CA GLN A 92 1.99 -8.71 -16.51
C GLN A 92 2.01 -7.46 -17.39
#